data_AF-A0A497EWA8-F1
#
_entry.id   AF-A0A497EWA8-F1
#
_cell.length_a   1.000
_cell.length_b   1.000
_cell.length_c   1.000
_cell.angle_alpha   90.00
_cell.angle_beta   90.00
_cell.angle_gamma   90.00
#
_symmetry.space_group_name_H-M   'P 1'
#
loop_
_entity.id
_entity.type
_entity.pdbx_description
1 polymer ?
#
loop_
_entity_poly.entity_id
_entity_poly.type
_entity_poly.pdbx_seq_one_letter_code
_entity_poly.pdbx_strand_id
1 'polypeptide(L)'
;MRKKKRLDYMKKIIDLLSSERSLRLIDIARKTNIPIASVQKALADLERIGILRRDPETKLWYLASFFRGKQTFRTKEEYELALKHSQKILDLKDNQHVDLEFLLDGLTICELKLNLRGKEGKMINYPLFLSHLRTGYEDIYKTFKKYVKLVKELIERGIIDSAAISNGRIEIIGEKFGIDYTKLNLKSIELSKKYRTQLTSYPSWFKPSWRKNKEEELKKIIELKEKNKDLILKYKKLRAELIGRFYQIMMDVIHGIPLRGSCPHCPHNKIEIIEKSEGKI
;
A
#
# COMPACT_ATOMS: atom_id res chain seq x y z
N MET A 1 -30.23 -7.51 -6.14
CA MET A 1 -29.94 -8.35 -7.33
C MET A 1 -29.02 -7.69 -8.38
N ARG A 2 -29.22 -6.41 -8.77
CA ARG A 2 -28.45 -5.73 -9.84
C ARG A 2 -26.92 -5.61 -9.61
N LYS A 3 -26.44 -5.54 -8.36
CA LYS A 3 -25.00 -5.41 -8.04
C LYS A 3 -24.20 -6.70 -8.34
N LYS A 4 -24.75 -7.88 -8.05
CA LYS A 4 -24.07 -9.18 -8.26
C LYS A 4 -23.80 -9.43 -9.75
N LYS A 5 -24.82 -9.22 -10.59
CA LYS A 5 -24.72 -9.36 -12.05
C LYS A 5 -23.70 -8.39 -12.68
N ARG A 6 -23.57 -7.18 -12.14
CA ARG A 6 -22.59 -6.17 -12.59
C ARG A 6 -21.16 -6.58 -12.26
N LEU A 7 -20.91 -7.15 -11.07
CA LEU A 7 -19.60 -7.68 -10.70
C LEU A 7 -19.20 -8.88 -11.57
N ASP A 8 -20.15 -9.78 -11.87
CA ASP A 8 -19.90 -10.91 -12.77
C ASP A 8 -19.52 -10.43 -14.18
N TYR A 9 -20.13 -9.35 -14.67
CA TYR A 9 -19.76 -8.73 -15.94
C TYR A 9 -18.35 -8.16 -15.93
N MET A 10 -17.97 -7.45 -14.86
CA MET A 10 -16.61 -6.94 -14.72
C MET A 10 -15.58 -8.05 -14.73
N LYS A 11 -15.81 -9.14 -13.98
CA LYS A 11 -14.93 -10.31 -13.96
C LYS A 11 -14.74 -10.92 -15.35
N LYS A 12 -15.84 -11.22 -16.05
CA LYS A 12 -15.78 -11.76 -17.42
C LYS A 12 -14.99 -10.87 -18.39
N ILE A 13 -15.12 -9.55 -18.27
CA ILE A 13 -14.39 -8.60 -19.12
C ILE A 13 -12.90 -8.59 -18.78
N ILE A 14 -12.55 -8.63 -17.48
CA ILE A 14 -11.15 -8.74 -17.04
C ILE A 14 -10.54 -10.04 -17.57
N ASP A 15 -11.21 -11.18 -17.36
CA ASP A 15 -10.72 -12.50 -17.79
C ASP A 15 -10.49 -12.55 -19.31
N LEU A 16 -11.42 -11.98 -20.10
CA LEU A 16 -11.29 -11.89 -21.56
C LEU A 16 -10.12 -11.00 -21.98
N LEU A 17 -9.95 -9.83 -21.36
CA LEU A 17 -8.86 -8.93 -21.72
C LEU A 17 -7.50 -9.45 -21.23
N SER A 18 -7.47 -10.28 -20.19
CA SER A 18 -6.26 -11.00 -19.75
C SER A 18 -5.75 -11.96 -20.82
N SER A 19 -6.63 -12.64 -21.55
CA SER A 19 -6.23 -13.58 -22.62
C SER A 19 -5.97 -12.90 -23.96
N GLU A 20 -6.77 -11.93 -24.36
CA GLU A 20 -6.71 -11.32 -25.70
C GLU A 20 -5.93 -10.01 -25.77
N ARG A 21 -5.39 -9.54 -24.65
CA ARG A 21 -4.60 -8.31 -24.45
C ARG A 21 -5.38 -7.01 -24.69
N SER A 22 -6.04 -6.86 -25.84
CA SER A 22 -6.77 -5.65 -26.21
C SER A 22 -7.92 -5.93 -27.18
N LEU A 23 -9.11 -5.36 -26.93
CA LEU A 23 -10.30 -5.56 -27.77
C LEU A 23 -11.13 -4.29 -27.92
N ARG A 24 -11.89 -4.18 -29.02
CA ARG A 24 -12.90 -3.13 -29.19
C ARG A 24 -14.15 -3.47 -28.38
N LEU A 25 -14.95 -2.45 -28.05
CA LEU A 25 -16.20 -2.60 -27.29
C LEU A 25 -17.13 -3.68 -27.88
N ILE A 26 -17.28 -3.70 -29.21
CA ILE A 26 -18.17 -4.63 -29.93
C ILE A 26 -17.66 -6.07 -29.77
N ASP A 27 -16.35 -6.28 -29.87
CA ASP A 27 -15.74 -7.61 -29.72
C ASP A 27 -15.86 -8.13 -28.29
N ILE A 28 -15.69 -7.26 -27.28
CA ILE A 28 -15.90 -7.63 -25.88
C ILE A 28 -17.34 -8.07 -25.66
N ALA A 29 -18.32 -7.31 -26.17
CA ALA A 29 -19.73 -7.66 -26.04
C ALA A 29 -20.06 -9.00 -26.69
N ARG A 30 -19.57 -9.23 -27.91
CA ARG A 30 -19.75 -10.48 -28.65
C ARG A 30 -19.12 -11.67 -27.92
N LYS A 31 -17.87 -11.55 -27.47
CA LYS A 31 -17.12 -12.65 -26.84
C LYS A 31 -17.57 -12.96 -25.42
N THR A 32 -18.04 -11.97 -24.67
CA THR A 32 -18.57 -12.19 -23.31
C THR A 32 -20.05 -12.57 -23.29
N ASN A 33 -20.75 -12.44 -24.43
CA ASN A 33 -22.20 -12.53 -24.54
C ASN A 33 -22.93 -11.59 -23.55
N ILE A 34 -22.41 -10.37 -23.40
CA ILE A 34 -22.97 -9.32 -22.55
C ILE A 34 -23.52 -8.20 -23.44
N PRO A 35 -24.73 -7.66 -23.18
CA PRO A 35 -25.26 -6.55 -23.96
C PRO A 35 -24.30 -5.35 -23.99
N ILE A 36 -24.10 -4.73 -25.16
CA ILE A 36 -23.17 -3.61 -25.37
C ILE A 36 -23.31 -2.51 -24.30
N ALA A 37 -24.54 -2.09 -23.99
CA ALA A 37 -24.79 -1.06 -22.99
C ALA A 37 -24.33 -1.46 -21.57
N SER A 38 -24.35 -2.75 -21.24
CA SER A 38 -23.85 -3.28 -19.97
C SER A 38 -22.33 -3.37 -19.96
N VAL A 39 -21.71 -3.78 -21.08
CA VAL A 39 -20.25 -3.77 -21.24
C VAL A 39 -19.72 -2.35 -21.11
N GLN A 40 -20.32 -1.37 -21.76
CA GLN A 40 -19.89 0.03 -21.69
C GLN A 40 -19.90 0.57 -20.25
N LYS A 41 -20.95 0.26 -19.48
CA LYS A 41 -21.02 0.65 -18.06
C LYS A 41 -19.94 -0.05 -17.21
N ALA A 42 -19.71 -1.34 -17.44
CA ALA A 42 -18.68 -2.09 -16.73
C ALA A 42 -17.27 -1.60 -17.07
N LEU A 43 -16.98 -1.31 -18.34
CA LEU A 43 -15.72 -0.74 -18.80
C LEU A 43 -15.47 0.64 -18.17
N ALA A 44 -16.48 1.51 -18.12
CA ALA A 44 -16.36 2.83 -17.49
C ALA A 44 -16.06 2.72 -15.98
N ASP A 45 -16.68 1.77 -15.28
CA ASP A 45 -16.35 1.53 -13.87
C ASP A 45 -14.93 1.02 -13.68
N LEU A 46 -14.52 0.05 -14.51
CA LEU A 46 -13.19 -0.56 -14.47
C LEU A 46 -12.09 0.45 -14.82
N GLU A 47 -12.36 1.37 -15.75
CA GLU A 47 -11.49 2.49 -16.07
C GLU A 47 -11.39 3.49 -14.92
N ARG A 48 -12.53 3.84 -14.31
CA ARG A 48 -12.60 4.76 -13.17
C ARG A 48 -11.79 4.26 -11.97
N ILE A 49 -11.75 2.95 -11.74
CA ILE A 49 -10.92 2.32 -10.69
C ILE A 49 -9.51 1.95 -11.19
N GLY A 50 -9.16 2.30 -12.43
CA GLY A 50 -7.80 2.18 -12.96
C GLY A 50 -7.37 0.77 -13.39
N ILE A 51 -8.30 -0.19 -13.47
CA ILE A 51 -8.04 -1.57 -13.93
C ILE A 51 -7.90 -1.61 -15.45
N LEU A 52 -8.72 -0.87 -16.18
CA LEU A 52 -8.68 -0.78 -17.64
C LEU A 52 -8.21 0.59 -18.11
N ARG A 53 -7.73 0.62 -19.35
CA ARG A 53 -7.49 1.84 -20.12
C ARG A 53 -8.09 1.68 -21.50
N ARG A 54 -8.46 2.81 -22.09
CA ARG A 54 -8.87 2.91 -23.47
C ARG A 54 -7.84 3.72 -24.25
N ASP A 55 -7.38 3.18 -25.36
CA ASP A 55 -6.57 3.92 -26.32
C ASP A 55 -7.48 4.95 -27.03
N PRO A 56 -7.18 6.25 -26.97
CA PRO A 56 -8.00 7.28 -27.59
C PRO A 56 -7.97 7.24 -29.13
N GLU A 57 -6.92 6.69 -29.74
CA GLU A 57 -6.76 6.60 -31.20
C GLU A 57 -7.41 5.32 -31.73
N THR A 58 -6.97 4.15 -31.22
CA THR A 58 -7.44 2.85 -31.72
C THR A 58 -8.79 2.43 -31.15
N LYS A 59 -9.27 3.12 -30.10
CA LYS A 59 -10.48 2.80 -29.32
C LYS A 59 -10.46 1.41 -28.69
N LEU A 60 -9.29 0.78 -28.58
CA LEU A 60 -9.11 -0.52 -27.94
C LEU A 60 -9.11 -0.37 -26.43
N TRP A 61 -9.74 -1.33 -25.77
CA TRP A 61 -9.71 -1.51 -24.32
C TRP A 61 -8.68 -2.57 -23.98
N TYR A 62 -7.89 -2.32 -22.95
CA TYR A 62 -6.86 -3.24 -22.47
C TYR A 62 -6.70 -3.08 -20.95
N LEU A 63 -6.15 -4.11 -20.31
CA LEU A 63 -5.79 -4.01 -18.89
C LEU A 63 -4.69 -2.96 -18.72
N ALA A 64 -4.88 -2.06 -17.75
CA ALA A 64 -3.92 -1.00 -17.44
C ALA A 64 -2.52 -1.56 -17.10
N SER A 65 -2.46 -2.82 -16.68
CA SER A 65 -1.24 -3.59 -16.47
C SER A 65 -0.40 -3.78 -17.73
N PHE A 66 -1.01 -3.87 -18.92
CA PHE A 66 -0.28 -4.05 -20.19
C PHE A 66 0.45 -2.79 -20.67
N PHE A 67 0.00 -1.60 -20.25
CA PHE A 67 0.53 -0.33 -20.75
C PHE A 67 1.57 0.30 -19.81
N ARG A 68 1.51 -0.02 -18.52
CA ARG A 68 2.50 0.45 -17.57
C ARG A 68 3.73 -0.47 -17.67
N GLY A 69 4.69 -0.10 -18.52
CA GLY A 69 6.03 -0.69 -18.59
C GLY A 69 6.05 -2.18 -18.97
N LYS A 70 6.27 -2.48 -20.25
CA LYS A 70 6.47 -3.83 -20.76
C LYS A 70 7.61 -4.53 -20.01
N GLN A 71 7.31 -5.37 -19.02
CA GLN A 71 8.14 -6.56 -18.80
C GLN A 71 7.81 -7.52 -19.93
N THR A 72 8.62 -7.51 -20.98
CA THR A 72 8.54 -8.51 -22.05
C THR A 72 9.20 -9.78 -21.55
N PHE A 73 8.41 -10.69 -20.97
CA PHE A 73 8.85 -12.07 -20.79
C PHE A 73 8.94 -12.72 -22.17
N ARG A 74 10.07 -13.37 -22.47
CA ARG A 74 10.32 -14.04 -23.75
C ARG A 74 9.59 -15.37 -23.83
N THR A 75 9.40 -16.03 -22.69
CA THR A 75 8.71 -17.32 -22.59
C THR A 75 7.66 -17.33 -21.49
N LYS A 76 6.78 -18.34 -21.53
CA LYS A 76 5.77 -18.58 -20.48
C LYS A 76 6.44 -18.91 -19.14
N GLU A 77 7.53 -19.67 -19.19
CA GLU A 77 8.31 -20.08 -18.02
C GLU A 77 8.94 -18.87 -17.33
N GLU A 78 9.50 -17.92 -18.08
CA GLU A 78 10.04 -16.67 -17.53
C GLU A 78 8.97 -15.84 -16.81
N TYR A 79 7.77 -15.75 -17.39
CA TYR A 79 6.63 -15.10 -16.76
C TYR A 79 6.21 -15.80 -15.46
N GLU A 80 6.07 -17.13 -15.48
CA GLU A 80 5.69 -17.90 -14.30
C GLU A 80 6.72 -17.78 -13.17
N LEU A 81 8.02 -17.79 -13.50
CA LEU A 81 9.09 -17.57 -12.54
C LEU A 81 9.03 -16.15 -11.93
N ALA A 82 8.80 -15.13 -12.77
CA ALA A 82 8.64 -13.76 -12.29
C ALA A 82 7.40 -13.58 -11.41
N LEU A 83 6.28 -14.23 -11.77
CA LEU A 83 5.07 -14.20 -10.97
C LEU A 83 5.27 -14.88 -9.61
N LYS A 84 5.84 -16.10 -9.59
CA LYS A 84 6.18 -16.81 -8.34
C LYS A 84 7.13 -15.99 -7.46
N HIS A 85 8.11 -15.33 -8.07
CA HIS A 85 9.02 -14.43 -7.37
C HIS A 85 8.29 -13.24 -6.74
N SER A 86 7.38 -12.62 -7.50
CA SER A 86 6.57 -11.48 -7.05
C SER A 86 5.65 -11.87 -5.88
N GLN A 87 4.98 -13.02 -5.99
CA GLN A 87 4.15 -13.59 -4.94
C GLN A 87 4.97 -13.88 -3.68
N LYS A 88 6.19 -14.41 -3.83
CA LYS A 88 7.11 -14.66 -2.71
C LYS A 88 7.57 -13.36 -2.04
N ILE A 89 7.87 -12.30 -2.80
CA ILE A 89 8.28 -11.00 -2.23
C ILE A 89 7.18 -10.43 -1.34
N LEU A 90 5.93 -10.49 -1.80
CA LEU A 90 4.76 -9.96 -1.11
C LEU A 90 4.15 -10.93 -0.08
N ASP A 91 4.79 -12.08 0.14
CA ASP A 91 4.29 -13.19 0.97
C ASP A 91 2.82 -13.57 0.69
N LEU A 92 2.45 -13.56 -0.59
CA LEU A 92 1.12 -13.95 -1.05
C LEU A 92 1.01 -15.48 -1.12
N LYS A 93 0.74 -16.12 0.03
CA LYS A 93 0.31 -17.53 0.10
C LYS A 93 -1.21 -17.61 0.30
N ASP A 94 -1.86 -18.54 -0.39
CA ASP A 94 -3.24 -19.02 -0.16
C ASP A 94 -4.23 -17.97 0.39
N ASN A 95 -4.58 -16.96 -0.41
CA ASN A 95 -5.60 -15.94 -0.08
C ASN A 95 -5.36 -15.13 1.20
N GLN A 96 -4.12 -15.02 1.69
CA GLN A 96 -3.85 -14.22 2.87
C GLN A 96 -3.97 -12.72 2.57
N HIS A 97 -4.75 -12.04 3.41
CA HIS A 97 -4.80 -10.58 3.44
C HIS A 97 -3.46 -10.04 3.98
N VAL A 98 -2.71 -9.33 3.14
CA VAL A 98 -1.56 -8.56 3.63
C VAL A 98 -2.08 -7.30 4.29
N ASP A 99 -1.61 -7.07 5.51
CA ASP A 99 -1.81 -5.80 6.20
C ASP A 99 -0.97 -4.73 5.51
N LEU A 100 -1.63 -3.89 4.71
CA LEU A 100 -0.98 -2.81 3.95
C LEU A 100 -0.38 -1.73 4.83
N GLU A 101 -0.92 -1.53 6.04
CA GLU A 101 -0.35 -0.60 7.00
C GLU A 101 0.98 -1.15 7.52
N PHE A 102 0.99 -2.43 7.88
CA PHE A 102 2.21 -3.12 8.28
C PHE A 102 3.26 -3.14 7.16
N LEU A 103 2.83 -3.33 5.91
CA LEU A 103 3.72 -3.26 4.74
C LEU A 103 4.38 -1.87 4.61
N LEU A 104 3.59 -0.80 4.67
CA LEU A 104 4.10 0.56 4.56
C LEU A 104 5.04 0.91 5.72
N ASP A 105 4.69 0.51 6.94
CA ASP A 105 5.52 0.74 8.12
C ASP A 105 6.84 -0.03 8.03
N GLY A 106 6.81 -1.31 7.66
CA GLY A 106 8.00 -2.12 7.44
C GLY A 106 8.93 -1.55 6.37
N LEU A 107 8.39 -1.13 5.21
CA LEU A 107 9.17 -0.46 4.17
C LEU A 107 9.82 0.83 4.67
N THR A 108 9.10 1.62 5.45
CA THR A 108 9.58 2.90 5.97
C THR A 108 10.69 2.71 6.99
N ILE A 109 10.54 1.73 7.86
CA ILE A 109 11.57 1.33 8.84
C ILE A 109 12.84 0.85 8.14
N CYS A 110 12.69 0.02 7.10
CA CYS A 110 13.82 -0.42 6.26
C CYS A 110 14.52 0.75 5.57
N GLU A 111 13.78 1.67 4.95
CA GLU A 111 14.34 2.84 4.26
C GLU A 111 15.04 3.81 5.22
N LEU A 112 14.50 3.98 6.43
CA LEU A 112 15.11 4.81 7.48
C LEU A 112 16.25 4.12 8.24
N LYS A 113 16.48 2.82 7.98
CA LYS A 113 17.46 1.98 8.69
C LYS A 113 17.26 2.01 10.22
N LEU A 114 16.01 1.98 10.66
CA LEU A 114 15.68 1.96 12.09
C LEU A 114 15.79 0.54 12.64
N ASN A 115 16.33 0.40 13.85
CA ASN A 115 16.48 -0.89 14.52
C ASN A 115 15.14 -1.38 15.06
N LEU A 116 14.66 -2.52 14.56
CA LEU A 116 13.51 -3.23 15.13
C LEU A 116 13.97 -4.02 16.37
N ARG A 117 13.39 -3.75 17.54
CA ARG A 117 13.60 -4.57 18.73
C ARG A 117 12.47 -5.58 18.84
N GLY A 118 12.70 -6.76 18.30
CA GLY A 118 11.89 -7.94 18.60
C GLY A 118 10.80 -8.27 17.57
N LYS A 119 10.59 -9.58 17.47
CA LYS A 119 9.73 -10.31 16.54
C LYS A 119 10.21 -10.26 15.08
N GLU A 120 10.94 -11.30 14.72
CA GLU A 120 11.02 -11.90 13.38
C GLU A 120 9.60 -12.30 12.91
N GLY A 121 8.73 -11.31 12.72
CA GLY A 121 7.37 -11.50 12.23
C GLY A 121 7.41 -11.67 10.73
N LYS A 122 7.09 -12.89 10.25
CA LYS A 122 6.75 -13.29 8.87
C LYS A 122 7.07 -12.21 7.82
N MET A 123 8.32 -12.21 7.39
CA MET A 123 8.92 -11.08 6.68
C MET A 123 8.53 -11.08 5.21
N ILE A 124 7.61 -10.18 4.84
CA ILE A 124 7.68 -9.54 3.52
C ILE A 124 9.13 -9.12 3.32
N ASN A 125 9.72 -9.48 2.18
CA ASN A 125 11.11 -9.15 1.91
C ASN A 125 11.20 -7.68 1.48
N TYR A 126 11.06 -6.78 2.46
CA TYR A 126 10.99 -5.33 2.27
C TYR A 126 12.14 -4.80 1.40
N PRO A 127 13.42 -5.23 1.56
CA PRO A 127 14.49 -4.82 0.66
C PRO A 127 14.24 -5.13 -0.81
N LEU A 128 13.69 -6.32 -1.11
CA LEU A 128 13.39 -6.70 -2.49
C LEU A 128 12.20 -5.91 -3.03
N PHE A 129 11.13 -5.79 -2.24
CA PHE A 129 9.96 -5.02 -2.68
C PHE A 129 10.32 -3.55 -2.93
N LEU A 130 11.15 -2.96 -2.07
CA LEU A 130 11.65 -1.60 -2.22
C LEU A 130 12.50 -1.43 -3.49
N SER A 131 13.30 -2.44 -3.85
CA SER A 131 14.07 -2.44 -5.11
C SER A 131 13.15 -2.44 -6.33
N HIS A 132 12.08 -3.24 -6.30
CA HIS A 132 11.03 -3.23 -7.32
C HIS A 132 10.31 -1.87 -7.40
N LEU A 133 9.95 -1.28 -6.25
CA LEU A 133 9.37 0.07 -6.21
C LEU A 133 10.29 1.10 -6.88
N ARG A 134 11.57 1.09 -6.54
CA ARG A 134 12.56 2.05 -7.06
C ARG A 134 12.76 1.96 -8.57
N THR A 135 12.76 0.74 -9.12
CA THR A 135 13.12 0.50 -10.53
C THR A 135 11.90 0.33 -11.45
N GLY A 136 10.73 -0.02 -10.90
CA GLY A 136 9.53 -0.34 -11.67
C GLY A 136 8.30 0.53 -11.40
N TYR A 137 8.34 1.34 -10.34
CA TYR A 137 7.21 2.16 -9.89
C TYR A 137 7.68 3.55 -9.45
N GLU A 138 8.38 4.25 -10.34
CA GLU A 138 9.06 5.51 -10.04
C GLU A 138 8.15 6.57 -9.39
N ASP A 139 6.91 6.70 -9.86
CA ASP A 139 5.93 7.65 -9.32
C ASP A 139 5.52 7.28 -7.89
N ILE A 140 5.26 6.00 -7.63
CA ILE A 140 4.94 5.47 -6.30
C ILE A 140 6.16 5.64 -5.38
N TYR A 141 7.36 5.33 -5.86
CA TYR A 141 8.59 5.47 -5.10
C TYR A 141 8.89 6.93 -4.74
N LYS A 142 8.68 7.88 -5.66
CA LYS A 142 8.80 9.32 -5.37
C LYS A 142 7.82 9.75 -4.28
N THR A 143 6.57 9.29 -4.30
CA THR A 143 5.59 9.56 -3.23
C THR A 143 6.02 8.91 -1.92
N PHE A 144 6.53 7.68 -1.97
CA PHE A 144 7.07 6.98 -0.80
C PHE A 144 8.25 7.74 -0.17
N LYS A 145 9.19 8.26 -0.97
CA LYS A 145 10.30 9.08 -0.45
C LYS A 145 9.84 10.37 0.22
N LYS A 146 8.79 11.02 -0.30
CA LYS A 146 8.17 12.18 0.36
C LYS A 146 7.56 11.79 1.71
N TYR A 147 6.88 10.64 1.77
CA TYR A 147 6.34 10.10 3.01
C TYR A 147 7.44 9.79 4.03
N VAL A 148 8.50 9.08 3.63
CA VAL A 148 9.64 8.75 4.49
C VAL A 148 10.30 10.00 5.08
N LYS A 149 10.50 11.05 4.27
CA LYS A 149 11.03 12.33 4.76
C LYS A 149 10.13 12.95 5.83
N LEU A 150 8.82 12.90 5.62
CA LEU A 150 7.85 13.42 6.58
C LEU A 150 7.81 12.58 7.87
N VAL A 151 7.90 11.25 7.78
CA VAL A 151 8.02 10.37 8.95
C VAL A 151 9.26 10.74 9.76
N LYS A 152 10.42 10.91 9.10
CA LYS A 152 11.66 11.32 9.77
C LYS A 152 11.48 12.65 10.53
N GLU A 153 10.87 13.64 9.89
CA GLU A 153 10.57 14.93 10.53
C GLU A 153 9.62 14.78 11.75
N LEU A 154 8.62 13.92 11.66
CA LEU A 154 7.69 13.65 12.77
C LEU A 154 8.37 12.89 13.93
N ILE A 155 9.35 12.02 13.64
CA ILE A 155 10.19 11.37 14.66
C ILE A 155 11.07 12.39 15.37
N GLU A 156 11.77 13.25 14.63
CA GLU A 156 12.65 14.29 15.18
C GLU A 156 11.88 15.29 16.07
N ARG A 157 10.60 15.52 15.78
CA ARG A 157 9.70 16.35 16.58
C ARG A 157 9.06 15.63 17.76
N GLY A 158 9.33 14.34 17.96
CA GLY A 158 8.75 13.54 19.03
C GLY A 158 7.23 13.35 18.90
N ILE A 159 6.71 13.32 17.68
CA ILE A 159 5.26 13.14 17.40
C ILE A 159 4.93 11.66 17.17
N ILE A 160 5.88 10.91 16.60
CA ILE A 160 5.79 9.45 16.42
C ILE A 160 6.41 8.77 17.63
N ASP A 161 5.73 7.74 18.12
CA ASP A 161 6.16 6.98 19.28
C ASP A 161 7.33 6.04 18.93
N SER A 162 8.50 6.27 19.53
CA SER A 162 9.69 5.44 19.37
C SER A 162 9.49 4.00 19.85
N ALA A 163 8.60 3.77 20.83
CA ALA A 163 8.22 2.43 21.26
C ALA A 163 7.32 1.72 20.24
N ALA A 164 6.51 2.45 19.47
CA ALA A 164 5.75 1.87 18.37
C ALA A 164 6.67 1.42 17.23
N ILE A 165 7.69 2.24 16.89
CA ILE A 165 8.70 1.92 15.88
C ILE A 165 9.41 0.61 16.23
N SER A 166 9.76 0.44 17.51
CA SER A 166 10.43 -0.77 18.00
C SER A 166 9.62 -2.04 17.77
N ASN A 167 8.29 -1.93 17.72
CA ASN A 167 7.34 -3.02 17.45
C ASN A 167 6.97 -3.15 15.96
N GLY A 168 7.66 -2.44 15.06
CA GLY A 168 7.39 -2.50 13.62
C GLY A 168 6.22 -1.63 13.15
N ARG A 169 5.77 -0.66 13.95
CA ARG A 169 4.65 0.22 13.61
C ARG A 169 5.03 1.69 13.66
N ILE A 170 4.39 2.50 12.82
CA ILE A 170 4.57 3.95 12.83
C ILE A 170 3.27 4.59 13.31
N GLU A 171 3.18 4.81 14.62
CA GLU A 171 2.00 5.36 15.28
C GLU A 171 2.27 6.76 15.83
N ILE A 172 1.30 7.66 15.69
CA ILE A 172 1.34 8.99 16.31
C ILE A 172 0.98 8.84 17.79
N ILE A 173 1.76 9.44 18.69
CA ILE A 173 1.66 9.24 20.16
C ILE A 173 0.21 9.36 20.68
N GLY A 174 -0.58 10.33 20.23
CA GLY A 174 -1.94 10.55 20.74
C GLY A 174 -3.00 9.57 20.21
N GLU A 175 -2.71 8.77 19.17
CA GLU A 175 -3.66 7.75 18.70
C GLU A 175 -3.85 6.65 19.75
N LYS A 176 -2.80 6.34 20.53
CA LYS A 176 -2.84 5.42 21.67
C LYS A 176 -3.78 5.90 22.80
N PHE A 177 -4.03 7.20 22.86
CA PHE A 177 -4.94 7.83 23.82
C PHE A 177 -6.35 8.06 23.24
N GLY A 178 -6.65 7.50 22.06
CA GLY A 178 -7.94 7.65 21.39
C GLY A 178 -8.19 9.05 20.82
N ILE A 179 -7.13 9.84 20.60
CA ILE A 179 -7.25 11.19 20.04
C ILE A 179 -7.49 11.08 18.54
N ASP A 180 -8.69 11.45 18.10
CA ASP A 180 -9.01 11.58 16.68
C ASP A 180 -8.36 12.85 16.10
N TYR A 181 -7.42 12.66 15.18
CA TYR A 181 -6.69 13.75 14.52
C TYR A 181 -7.43 14.35 13.33
N THR A 182 -8.52 13.74 12.86
CA THR A 182 -9.33 14.24 11.74
C THR A 182 -10.42 15.21 12.19
N LYS A 183 -10.76 15.21 13.48
CA LYS A 183 -11.79 16.08 14.06
C LYS A 183 -11.15 17.22 14.85
N LEU A 184 -11.13 18.38 14.22
CA LEU A 184 -11.23 19.74 14.80
C LEU A 184 -11.67 19.93 16.25
N ASN A 185 -12.69 19.18 16.66
CA ASN A 185 -13.76 19.84 17.39
C ASN A 185 -14.35 18.96 18.48
N LEU A 186 -14.46 19.55 19.68
CA LEU A 186 -15.25 19.17 20.85
C LEU A 186 -14.95 17.82 21.51
N LYS A 187 -14.59 16.78 20.75
CA LYS A 187 -14.31 15.44 21.29
C LYS A 187 -13.03 15.36 22.11
N SER A 188 -12.00 16.16 21.83
CA SER A 188 -10.79 16.24 22.67
C SER A 188 -11.08 16.84 24.04
N ILE A 189 -11.97 17.85 24.09
CA ILE A 189 -12.49 18.47 25.32
C ILE A 189 -13.45 17.50 26.06
N GLU A 190 -14.27 16.75 25.33
CA GLU A 190 -15.11 15.69 25.93
C GLU A 190 -14.30 14.48 26.40
N LEU A 191 -13.23 14.07 25.71
CA LEU A 191 -12.31 13.03 26.16
C LEU A 191 -11.54 13.48 27.39
N SER A 192 -11.10 14.75 27.46
CA SER A 192 -10.53 15.30 28.70
C SER A 192 -11.57 15.37 29.81
N LYS A 193 -12.85 15.65 29.51
CA LYS A 193 -13.96 15.57 30.48
C LYS A 193 -14.25 14.13 30.91
N LYS A 194 -14.24 13.16 30.00
CA LYS A 194 -14.51 11.74 30.25
C LYS A 194 -13.39 11.10 31.08
N TYR A 195 -12.14 11.39 30.74
CA TYR A 195 -10.98 11.06 31.58
C TYR A 195 -11.07 11.78 32.92
N ARG A 196 -11.43 13.07 32.99
CA ARG A 196 -11.71 13.75 34.27
C ARG A 196 -12.76 13.00 35.09
N THR A 197 -13.87 12.57 34.51
CA THR A 197 -14.93 11.83 35.24
C THR A 197 -14.52 10.42 35.68
N GLN A 198 -13.73 9.69 34.88
CA GLN A 198 -13.12 8.43 35.33
C GLN A 198 -12.02 8.67 36.39
N LEU A 199 -11.45 9.88 36.39
CA LEU A 199 -10.49 10.37 37.37
C LEU A 199 -11.18 11.19 38.50
N THR A 200 -12.49 11.15 38.69
CA THR A 200 -13.16 11.82 39.84
C THR A 200 -13.81 10.85 40.81
N SER A 201 -13.68 9.53 40.60
CA SER A 201 -14.15 8.51 41.56
C SER A 201 -13.31 8.42 42.83
N TYR A 202 -12.29 9.28 42.98
CA TYR A 202 -11.45 9.36 44.17
C TYR A 202 -11.71 10.69 44.89
N PRO A 203 -11.66 10.70 46.24
CA PRO A 203 -11.86 11.91 47.02
C PRO A 203 -10.91 13.05 46.61
N SER A 204 -11.36 14.30 46.70
CA SER A 204 -10.62 15.50 46.26
C SER A 204 -9.24 15.67 46.91
N TRP A 205 -9.05 15.12 48.10
CA TRP A 205 -7.79 15.10 48.86
C TRP A 205 -6.80 14.02 48.39
N PHE A 206 -7.24 13.02 47.62
CA PHE A 206 -6.40 11.95 47.09
C PHE A 206 -6.20 12.12 45.59
N LYS A 207 -5.23 12.96 45.22
CA LYS A 207 -4.68 13.01 43.85
C LYS A 207 -3.37 12.23 43.83
N PRO A 208 -3.39 10.92 43.53
CA PRO A 208 -2.16 10.16 43.48
C PRO A 208 -1.21 10.73 42.41
N SER A 209 0.10 10.71 42.67
CA SER A 209 1.13 11.37 41.86
C SER A 209 1.12 10.96 40.39
N TRP A 210 0.76 9.70 40.09
CA TRP A 210 0.60 9.19 38.72
C TRP A 210 -0.49 9.93 37.91
N ARG A 211 -1.45 10.57 38.58
CA ARG A 211 -2.57 11.31 37.97
C ARG A 211 -2.15 12.67 37.43
N LYS A 212 -1.36 13.42 38.22
CA LYS A 212 -0.78 14.72 37.79
C LYS A 212 0.12 14.51 36.57
N ASN A 213 0.95 13.47 36.59
CA ASN A 213 1.84 13.15 35.49
C ASN A 213 1.08 12.84 34.19
N LYS A 214 -0.03 12.08 34.25
CA LYS A 214 -0.85 11.77 33.06
C LYS A 214 -1.59 12.99 32.50
N GLU A 215 -2.14 13.88 33.33
CA GLU A 215 -2.82 15.09 32.83
C GLU A 215 -1.83 16.04 32.12
N GLU A 216 -0.63 16.17 32.67
CA GLU A 216 0.43 17.02 32.13
C GLU A 216 1.01 16.45 30.83
N GLU A 217 1.18 15.12 30.77
CA GLU A 217 1.54 14.40 29.55
C GLU A 217 0.47 14.56 28.45
N LEU A 218 -0.81 14.44 28.79
CA LEU A 218 -1.91 14.64 27.84
C LEU A 218 -1.96 16.07 27.30
N LYS A 219 -1.74 17.08 28.16
CA LYS A 219 -1.64 18.49 27.74
C LYS A 219 -0.51 18.68 26.74
N LYS A 220 0.68 18.15 27.02
CA LYS A 220 1.83 18.20 26.10
C LYS A 220 1.51 17.56 24.75
N ILE A 221 0.81 16.42 24.74
CA ILE A 221 0.38 15.74 23.50
C ILE A 221 -0.61 16.61 22.71
N ILE A 222 -1.56 17.25 23.37
CA ILE A 222 -2.55 18.13 22.73
C ILE A 222 -1.85 19.38 22.14
N GLU A 223 -0.95 20.00 22.88
CA GLU A 223 -0.15 21.14 22.40
C GLU A 223 0.72 20.76 21.20
N LEU A 224 1.39 19.60 21.27
CA LEU A 224 2.16 19.05 20.15
C LEU A 224 1.27 18.79 18.91
N LYS A 225 0.04 18.30 19.11
CA LYS A 225 -0.93 18.09 18.04
C LYS A 225 -1.31 19.42 17.37
N GLU A 226 -1.73 20.42 18.15
CA GLU A 226 -2.14 21.72 17.60
C GLU A 226 -0.99 22.38 16.84
N LYS A 227 0.22 22.37 17.41
CA LYS A 227 1.42 22.95 16.78
C LYS A 227 1.81 22.26 15.47
N ASN A 228 1.47 20.99 15.28
CA ASN A 228 1.91 20.18 14.12
C ASN A 228 0.74 19.62 13.28
N LYS A 229 -0.46 20.20 13.42
CA LYS A 229 -1.69 19.71 12.80
C LYS A 229 -1.56 19.51 11.28
N ASP A 230 -0.98 20.48 10.57
CA ASP A 230 -0.84 20.42 9.12
C ASP A 230 0.11 19.31 8.66
N LEU A 231 1.19 19.08 9.41
CA LEU A 231 2.12 17.99 9.15
C LEU A 231 1.46 16.63 9.39
N ILE A 232 0.68 16.50 10.47
CA ILE A 232 -0.07 15.28 10.77
C ILE A 232 -1.13 15.00 9.68
N LEU A 233 -1.84 16.02 9.21
CA LEU A 233 -2.82 15.88 8.15
C LEU A 233 -2.16 15.46 6.83
N LYS A 234 -1.02 16.09 6.49
CA LYS A 234 -0.21 15.73 5.32
C LYS A 234 0.30 14.29 5.41
N TYR A 235 0.72 13.86 6.59
CA TYR A 235 1.13 12.49 6.86
C TYR A 235 0.00 11.50 6.60
N LYS A 236 -1.19 11.74 7.18
CA LYS A 236 -2.36 10.87 6.99
C LYS A 236 -2.77 10.79 5.52
N LYS A 237 -2.76 11.92 4.80
CA LYS A 237 -3.08 11.97 3.37
C LYS A 237 -2.10 11.14 2.54
N LEU A 238 -0.79 11.31 2.75
CA LEU A 238 0.24 10.54 2.05
C LEU A 238 0.19 9.06 2.39
N ARG A 239 -0.04 8.71 3.67
CA ARG A 239 -0.22 7.33 4.13
C ARG A 239 -1.36 6.65 3.39
N ALA A 240 -2.54 7.29 3.35
CA ALA A 240 -3.71 6.76 2.64
C ALA A 240 -3.48 6.62 1.13
N GLU A 241 -2.82 7.59 0.50
CA GLU A 241 -2.46 7.50 -0.93
C GLU A 241 -1.54 6.31 -1.21
N LEU A 242 -0.49 6.12 -0.39
CA LEU A 242 0.45 5.01 -0.56
C LEU A 242 -0.19 3.66 -0.31
N ILE A 243 -1.04 3.53 0.71
CA ILE A 243 -1.81 2.31 0.98
C ILE A 243 -2.65 1.95 -0.25
N GLY A 244 -3.37 2.92 -0.83
CA GLY A 244 -4.15 2.69 -2.05
C GLY A 244 -3.30 2.26 -3.25
N ARG A 245 -2.11 2.84 -3.42
CA ARG A 245 -1.17 2.48 -4.49
C ARG A 245 -0.57 1.08 -4.27
N PHE A 246 -0.18 0.73 -3.05
CA PHE A 246 0.33 -0.59 -2.72
C PHE A 246 -0.73 -1.67 -2.84
N TYR A 247 -1.98 -1.37 -2.46
CA TYR A 247 -3.12 -2.25 -2.74
C TYR A 247 -3.22 -2.57 -4.23
N GLN A 248 -3.09 -1.56 -5.11
CA GLN A 248 -3.13 -1.81 -6.54
C GLN A 248 -2.00 -2.71 -7.02
N ILE A 249 -0.77 -2.49 -6.57
CA ILE A 249 0.38 -3.35 -6.93
C ILE A 249 0.14 -4.79 -6.49
N MET A 250 -0.34 -4.96 -5.26
CA MET A 250 -0.68 -6.27 -4.73
C MET A 250 -1.77 -6.96 -5.55
N MET A 251 -2.83 -6.23 -5.89
CA MET A 251 -3.92 -6.76 -6.70
C MET A 251 -3.44 -7.14 -8.10
N ASP A 252 -2.55 -6.37 -8.71
CA ASP A 252 -1.91 -6.74 -9.98
C ASP A 252 -1.24 -8.13 -9.84
N VAL A 253 -0.44 -8.37 -8.79
CA VAL A 253 0.23 -9.66 -8.55
C VAL A 253 -0.74 -10.80 -8.26
N ILE A 254 -1.79 -10.55 -7.48
CA ILE A 254 -2.86 -11.54 -7.21
C ILE A 254 -3.54 -11.95 -8.52
N HIS A 255 -3.72 -11.03 -9.46
CA HIS A 255 -4.34 -11.29 -10.76
C HIS A 255 -3.32 -11.72 -11.84
N GLY A 256 -2.13 -12.17 -11.41
CA GLY A 256 -1.14 -12.77 -12.29
C GLY A 256 -0.14 -11.80 -12.90
N ILE A 257 -0.20 -10.50 -12.63
CA ILE A 257 0.74 -9.53 -13.20
C ILE A 257 1.97 -9.43 -12.29
N PRO A 258 3.17 -9.84 -12.72
CA PRO A 258 4.37 -9.76 -11.88
C PRO A 258 4.71 -8.31 -11.47
N LEU A 259 5.45 -8.19 -10.36
CA LEU A 259 6.02 -6.92 -9.92
C LEU A 259 6.92 -6.33 -11.01
N ARG A 260 6.72 -5.05 -11.31
CA ARG A 260 7.61 -4.28 -12.19
C ARG A 260 8.94 -4.01 -11.53
N GLY A 261 9.93 -3.66 -12.35
CA GLY A 261 11.29 -3.39 -11.89
C GLY A 261 12.07 -4.67 -11.67
N SER A 262 13.21 -4.54 -11.00
CA SER A 262 14.12 -5.63 -10.72
C SER A 262 14.64 -5.55 -9.28
N CYS A 263 15.04 -6.70 -8.77
CA CYS A 263 15.81 -6.82 -7.55
C CYS A 263 16.95 -7.84 -7.75
N PRO A 264 17.93 -7.92 -6.84
CA PRO A 264 19.07 -8.84 -6.97
C PRO A 264 18.67 -10.33 -7.09
N HIS A 265 17.47 -10.69 -6.65
CA HIS A 265 16.96 -12.06 -6.68
C HIS A 265 16.03 -12.36 -7.85
N CYS A 266 15.82 -11.40 -8.76
CA CYS A 266 14.99 -11.61 -9.93
C CYS A 266 15.59 -12.70 -10.83
N PRO A 267 14.77 -13.66 -11.32
CA PRO A 267 15.27 -14.78 -12.11
C PRO A 267 15.94 -14.36 -13.42
N HIS A 268 15.54 -13.23 -14.02
CA HIS A 268 16.15 -12.69 -15.24
C HIS A 268 17.58 -12.14 -15.02
N ASN A 269 17.98 -11.85 -13.78
CA ASN A 269 19.35 -11.40 -13.46
C ASN A 269 20.34 -12.56 -13.28
N LYS A 270 19.88 -13.82 -13.32
CA LYS A 270 20.71 -15.02 -13.12
C LYS A 270 21.16 -15.71 -14.41
N ILE A 271 20.94 -15.09 -15.57
CA ILE A 271 21.48 -15.62 -16.84
C ILE A 271 22.96 -15.20 -16.92
N GLU A 272 23.84 -16.00 -16.33
CA GLU A 272 25.25 -15.97 -16.70
C GLU A 272 25.35 -16.42 -18.16
N ILE A 273 25.85 -15.54 -19.02
CA ILE A 273 26.31 -15.95 -20.35
C ILE A 273 27.54 -16.82 -20.10
N ILE A 274 27.36 -18.14 -20.14
CA ILE A 274 28.48 -19.06 -20.28
C ILE A 274 29.00 -18.83 -21.70
N GLU A 275 29.99 -17.95 -21.84
CA GLU A 275 30.80 -17.90 -23.05
C GLU A 275 31.39 -19.30 -23.22
N LYS A 276 30.86 -20.05 -24.20
CA LYS A 276 31.57 -21.22 -24.70
C LYS A 276 32.88 -20.69 -25.26
N SER A 277 33.95 -20.84 -24.48
CA SER A 277 35.31 -20.77 -25.00
C SER A 277 35.42 -21.83 -26.09
N GLU A 278 35.28 -21.42 -27.34
CA GLU A 278 35.58 -22.27 -28.49
C GLU A 278 37.04 -22.69 -28.35
N GLY A 279 37.23 -24.01 -28.17
CA GLY A 279 38.53 -24.62 -28.19
C GLY A 279 39.21 -24.30 -29.51
N LYS A 280 40.37 -23.64 -29.42
CA LYS A 280 41.31 -23.59 -30.52
C LYS A 280 41.86 -25.01 -30.71
N ILE A 281 41.56 -25.57 -31.88
CA ILE A 281 42.30 -26.68 -32.48
C ILE A 281 43.68 -26.17 -32.88
#